data_AF-A0AA35TD08-F1
#
_entry.id   AF-A0AA35TD08-F1
#
_cell.length_a   1.000
_cell.length_b   1.000
_cell.length_c   1.000
_cell.angle_alpha   90.00
_cell.angle_beta   90.00
_cell.angle_gamma   90.00
#
_symmetry.space_group_name_H-M   'P 1'
#
loop_
_entity.id
_entity.type
_entity.pdbx_description
1 polymer ?
#
loop_
_entity_poly.entity_id
_entity_poly.type
_entity_poly.pdbx_seq_one_letter_code
_entity_poly.pdbx_strand_id
1 'polypeptide(L)'
;RQELNRLSECVKILEQLRESDHAHLLGHTQLGTCLMKMKDYARAREVFTSVLEVDPDHLMALQNYGIMLIELRENREALEIFTQLSRLDPSDVAFVRQAELLHQHIQKRSQRKFYTDGSTQD
;
A
#
# COMPACT_ATOMS: atom_id res chain seq x y z
N ARG A 1 18.87 -13.71 8.55
CA ARG A 1 19.05 -13.16 9.93
C ARG A 1 19.63 -11.75 9.93
N GLN A 2 20.72 -11.46 9.19
CA GLN A 2 21.30 -10.10 9.12
C GLN A 2 20.34 -9.05 8.55
N GLU A 3 19.51 -9.41 7.57
CA GLU A 3 18.57 -8.48 6.93
C GLU A 3 17.45 -8.03 7.88
N LEU A 4 16.87 -8.96 8.67
CA LEU A 4 15.91 -8.60 9.73
C LEU A 4 16.54 -7.70 10.80
N ASN A 5 17.81 -7.91 11.12
CA ASN A 5 18.52 -7.06 12.08
C ASN A 5 18.68 -5.63 11.52
N ARG A 6 19.09 -5.50 10.25
CA ARG A 6 19.20 -4.19 9.57
C ARG A 6 17.85 -3.49 9.44
N LEU A 7 16.77 -4.23 9.17
CA LEU A 7 15.42 -3.66 9.10
C LEU A 7 14.94 -3.18 10.48
N SER A 8 15.23 -3.93 11.55
CA SER A 8 14.90 -3.50 12.91
C SER A 8 15.68 -2.27 13.37
N GLU A 9 16.92 -2.13 12.92
CA GLU A 9 17.76 -0.96 13.17
C GLU A 9 17.28 0.25 12.35
N CYS A 10 16.90 0.05 11.08
CA CYS A 10 16.25 1.05 10.22
C CYS A 10 15.02 1.64 10.92
N VAL A 11 14.12 0.80 11.43
CA VAL A 11 12.92 1.23 12.14
C VAL A 11 13.27 2.10 13.35
N LYS A 12 14.22 1.67 14.19
CA LYS A 12 14.63 2.43 15.38
C LYS A 12 15.22 3.81 15.03
N ILE A 13 16.09 3.88 14.03
CA ILE A 13 16.71 5.14 13.60
C ILE A 13 15.62 6.10 13.09
N LEU A 14 14.70 5.61 12.27
CA LEU A 14 13.64 6.43 11.70
C LEU A 14 12.61 6.89 12.76
N GLU A 15 12.34 6.07 13.78
CA GLU A 15 11.50 6.46 14.91
C GLU A 15 12.15 7.55 15.77
N GLN A 16 13.48 7.51 15.96
CA GLN A 16 14.22 8.57 16.67
C GLN A 16 14.26 9.88 15.87
N LEU A 17 14.38 9.79 14.54
CA LEU A 17 14.37 10.95 13.66
C LEU A 17 13.01 11.67 13.60
N ARG A 18 11.93 11.00 14.05
CA ARG A 18 10.58 11.59 14.16
C ARG A 18 10.52 12.82 15.06
N GLU A 19 11.48 12.96 16.00
CA GLU A 19 11.57 14.11 16.90
C GLU A 19 12.17 15.38 16.22
N SER A 20 12.68 15.27 14.99
CA SER A 20 13.25 16.39 14.23
C SER A 20 12.33 16.78 13.06
N ASP A 21 11.69 17.96 13.14
CA ASP A 21 10.62 18.41 12.24
C ASP A 21 10.93 18.39 10.73
N HIS A 22 12.20 18.46 10.32
CA HIS A 22 12.55 18.79 8.92
C HIS A 22 12.56 17.60 7.93
N ALA A 23 12.49 16.35 8.40
CA ALA A 23 12.57 15.15 7.55
C ALA A 23 11.37 14.20 7.69
N HIS A 24 10.24 14.71 8.19
CA HIS A 24 9.08 13.91 8.60
C HIS A 24 8.58 13.01 7.45
N LEU A 25 8.11 13.57 6.33
CA LEU A 25 7.45 12.77 5.28
C LEU A 25 8.34 11.70 4.63
N LEU A 26 9.59 12.05 4.30
CA LEU A 26 10.53 11.12 3.67
C LEU A 26 10.99 10.03 4.66
N GLY A 27 11.27 10.40 5.91
CA GLY A 27 11.67 9.45 6.95
C GLY A 27 10.55 8.47 7.27
N HIS A 28 9.30 8.93 7.35
CA HIS A 28 8.13 8.09 7.55
C HIS A 28 7.85 7.19 6.34
N THR A 29 8.00 7.67 5.11
CA THR A 29 7.85 6.81 3.92
C THR A 29 8.88 5.67 3.90
N GLN A 30 10.12 5.96 4.29
CA GLN A 30 11.16 4.92 4.45
C GLN A 30 10.85 3.97 5.61
N LEU A 31 10.27 4.47 6.70
CA LEU A 31 9.87 3.66 7.86
C LEU A 31 8.78 2.66 7.45
N GLY A 32 7.73 3.14 6.77
CA GLY A 32 6.66 2.28 6.24
C GLY A 32 7.22 1.20 5.31
N THR A 33 8.20 1.55 4.46
CA THR A 33 8.87 0.58 3.58
C THR A 33 9.68 -0.46 4.36
N CYS A 34 10.44 -0.06 5.39
CA CYS A 34 11.16 -0.98 6.27
C CYS A 34 10.18 -1.93 7.01
N LEU A 35 9.04 -1.41 7.49
CA LEU A 35 7.99 -2.21 8.15
C LEU A 35 7.32 -3.20 7.19
N MET A 36 7.04 -2.80 5.94
CA MET A 36 6.54 -3.73 4.91
C MET A 36 7.50 -4.90 4.67
N LYS A 37 8.80 -4.63 4.59
CA LYS A 37 9.82 -5.70 4.44
C LYS A 37 9.88 -6.62 5.65
N MET A 38 9.55 -6.12 6.83
CA MET A 38 9.40 -6.91 8.06
C MET A 38 8.05 -7.65 8.13
N LYS A 39 7.15 -7.46 7.14
CA LYS A 39 5.77 -7.95 7.13
C LYS A 39 4.91 -7.41 8.28
N ASP A 40 5.34 -6.30 8.88
CA ASP A 40 4.59 -5.57 9.90
C ASP A 40 3.62 -4.60 9.21
N TYR A 41 2.62 -5.16 8.55
CA TYR A 41 1.67 -4.40 7.75
C TYR A 41 0.79 -3.47 8.59
N ALA A 42 0.56 -3.81 9.86
CA ALA A 42 -0.23 -2.98 10.77
C ALA A 42 0.46 -1.64 11.02
N ARG A 43 1.73 -1.67 11.44
CA ARG A 43 2.50 -0.43 11.65
C ARG A 43 2.81 0.28 10.34
N ALA A 44 3.06 -0.46 9.25
CA ALA A 44 3.26 0.16 7.94
C ALA A 44 2.03 0.97 7.51
N ARG A 45 0.82 0.45 7.73
CA ARG A 45 -0.45 1.14 7.46
C ARG A 45 -0.54 2.45 8.24
N GLU A 46 -0.30 2.43 9.55
CA GLU A 46 -0.33 3.63 10.39
C GLU A 46 0.63 4.71 9.88
N VAL A 47 1.86 4.31 9.53
CA VAL A 47 2.88 5.24 9.03
C VAL A 47 2.47 5.84 7.69
N PHE A 48 2.02 5.04 6.72
CA PHE A 48 1.55 5.57 5.44
C PHE A 48 0.32 6.46 5.61
N THR A 49 -0.63 6.09 6.46
CA THR A 49 -1.79 6.94 6.75
C THR A 49 -1.36 8.28 7.34
N SER A 50 -0.44 8.32 8.30
CA SER A 50 0.05 9.61 8.85
C SER A 50 0.76 10.48 7.82
N VAL A 51 1.47 9.88 6.86
CA VAL A 51 2.11 10.64 5.76
C VAL A 51 1.04 11.22 4.85
N LEU A 52 0.01 10.43 4.51
CA LEU A 52 -1.09 10.85 3.64
C LEU A 52 -2.06 11.83 4.33
N GLU A 53 -2.12 11.87 5.66
CA GLU A 53 -2.85 12.90 6.40
C GLU A 53 -2.19 14.27 6.27
N VAL A 54 -0.86 14.32 6.16
CA VAL A 54 -0.09 15.56 6.00
C VAL A 54 0.01 15.96 4.53
N ASP A 55 0.30 14.99 3.65
CA ASP A 55 0.35 15.18 2.19
C ASP A 55 -0.46 14.06 1.49
N PRO A 56 -1.75 14.32 1.22
CA PRO A 56 -2.65 13.34 0.58
C PRO A 56 -2.21 12.92 -0.82
N ASP A 57 -1.40 13.74 -1.50
CA ASP A 57 -0.96 13.52 -2.87
C ASP A 57 0.50 13.04 -2.94
N HIS A 58 1.06 12.62 -1.79
CA HIS A 58 2.42 12.09 -1.74
C HIS A 58 2.54 10.79 -2.55
N LEU A 59 3.05 10.89 -3.78
CA LEU A 59 3.17 9.80 -4.75
C LEU A 59 3.82 8.53 -4.18
N MET A 60 5.00 8.65 -3.54
CA MET A 60 5.69 7.46 -2.98
C MET A 60 4.91 6.79 -1.85
N ALA A 61 4.24 7.56 -0.98
CA ALA A 61 3.46 7.00 0.12
C ALA A 61 2.22 6.29 -0.42
N LEU A 62 1.49 6.91 -1.35
CA LEU A 62 0.37 6.29 -2.07
C LEU A 62 0.80 5.00 -2.79
N GLN A 63 1.92 5.02 -3.50
CA GLN A 63 2.42 3.84 -4.22
C GLN A 63 2.72 2.68 -3.28
N ASN A 64 3.49 2.93 -2.21
CA ASN A 64 3.83 1.88 -1.24
C ASN A 64 2.61 1.39 -0.47
N TYR A 65 1.68 2.28 -0.13
CA TYR A 65 0.42 1.94 0.51
C TYR A 65 -0.47 1.08 -0.40
N GLY A 66 -0.57 1.43 -1.69
CA GLY A 66 -1.27 0.64 -2.69
C GLY A 66 -0.69 -0.77 -2.83
N ILE A 67 0.64 -0.90 -2.89
CA ILE A 67 1.33 -2.21 -2.94
C ILE A 67 1.02 -3.02 -1.67
N MET A 68 1.08 -2.39 -0.50
CA MET A 68 0.73 -3.02 0.78
C MET A 68 -0.68 -3.61 0.75
N LEU A 69 -1.66 -2.85 0.26
CA LEU A 69 -3.06 -3.27 0.17
C LEU A 69 -3.24 -4.45 -0.80
N ILE A 70 -2.49 -4.51 -1.90
CA ILE A 70 -2.47 -5.67 -2.80
C ILE A 70 -1.98 -6.92 -2.06
N GLU A 71 -0.90 -6.81 -1.30
CA GLU A 71 -0.35 -7.93 -0.49
C GLU A 71 -1.36 -8.41 0.56
N LEU A 72 -2.09 -7.47 1.18
CA LEU A 72 -3.20 -7.78 2.11
C LEU A 72 -4.47 -8.30 1.41
N ARG A 73 -4.50 -8.35 0.08
CA ARG A 73 -5.66 -8.69 -0.76
C ARG A 73 -6.86 -7.74 -0.58
N GLU A 74 -6.61 -6.53 -0.11
CA GLU A 74 -7.55 -5.41 0.00
C GLU A 74 -7.68 -4.70 -1.35
N ASN A 75 -8.03 -5.47 -2.40
CA ASN A 75 -7.97 -5.01 -3.79
C ASN A 75 -8.85 -3.79 -4.08
N ARG A 76 -9.94 -3.58 -3.30
CA ARG A 76 -10.84 -2.43 -3.47
C ARG A 76 -10.18 -1.11 -3.07
N GLU A 77 -9.61 -1.05 -1.87
CA GLU A 77 -8.85 0.12 -1.41
C GLU A 77 -7.61 0.32 -2.29
N ALA A 78 -6.91 -0.76 -2.66
CA ALA A 78 -5.78 -0.65 -3.59
C ALA A 78 -6.19 0.00 -4.93
N LEU A 79 -7.35 -0.36 -5.48
CA LEU A 79 -7.86 0.22 -6.72
C LEU A 79 -8.08 1.73 -6.58
N GLU A 80 -8.63 2.19 -5.47
CA GLU A 80 -8.84 3.61 -5.20
C GLU A 80 -7.51 4.37 -5.17
N ILE A 81 -6.51 3.82 -4.49
CA ILE A 81 -5.16 4.40 -4.41
C ILE A 81 -4.48 4.47 -5.80
N PHE A 82 -4.49 3.38 -6.57
CA PHE A 82 -3.91 3.39 -7.93
C PHE A 82 -4.69 4.29 -8.90
N THR A 83 -6.00 4.44 -8.69
CA THR A 83 -6.81 5.39 -9.44
C THR A 83 -6.40 6.83 -9.11
N GLN A 84 -6.17 7.16 -7.82
CA GLN A 84 -5.66 8.47 -7.42
C GLN A 84 -4.26 8.73 -8.02
N LEU A 85 -3.34 7.78 -7.90
CA LEU A 85 -2.00 7.87 -8.47
C LEU A 85 -2.02 8.15 -9.98
N SER A 86 -2.90 7.47 -10.73
CA SER A 86 -3.03 7.70 -12.17
C SER A 86 -3.55 9.10 -12.55
N ARG A 87 -4.24 9.79 -11.63
CA ARG A 87 -4.66 11.18 -11.81
C ARG A 87 -3.55 12.17 -11.47
N LEU A 88 -2.75 11.85 -10.44
CA LEU A 88 -1.65 12.69 -9.99
C LEU A 88 -0.45 12.63 -10.95
N ASP A 89 -0.16 11.44 -11.47
CA ASP A 89 0.84 11.24 -12.53
C ASP A 89 0.23 10.44 -13.70
N PRO A 90 -0.41 11.13 -14.65
CA PRO A 90 -0.95 10.51 -15.85
C PRO A 90 0.12 9.99 -16.81
N SER A 91 1.39 10.38 -16.62
CA SER A 91 2.49 9.98 -17.49
C SER A 91 2.98 8.57 -17.18
N ASP A 92 2.82 8.14 -15.92
CA ASP A 92 3.15 6.79 -15.51
C ASP A 92 2.01 5.81 -15.80
N VAL A 93 2.14 5.16 -16.96
CA VAL A 93 1.21 4.11 -17.43
C VAL A 93 1.15 2.92 -16.46
N ALA A 94 2.14 2.73 -15.57
CA ALA A 94 2.11 1.65 -14.59
C ALA A 94 0.92 1.80 -13.64
N PHE A 95 0.57 3.02 -13.19
CA PHE A 95 -0.56 3.22 -12.28
C PHE A 95 -1.89 2.84 -12.92
N VAL A 96 -2.09 3.24 -14.18
CA VAL A 96 -3.28 2.87 -14.96
C VAL A 96 -3.39 1.35 -15.11
N ARG A 97 -2.29 0.69 -15.48
CA ARG A 97 -2.25 -0.78 -15.61
C ARG A 97 -2.56 -1.49 -14.29
N GLN A 98 -2.01 -1.01 -13.16
CA GLN A 98 -2.30 -1.60 -11.86
C GLN A 98 -3.78 -1.45 -11.48
N ALA A 99 -4.38 -0.28 -11.72
CA ALA A 99 -5.80 -0.06 -11.51
C ALA A 99 -6.67 -0.99 -12.36
N GLU A 100 -6.36 -1.14 -13.66
CA GLU A 100 -7.08 -2.06 -14.55
C GLU A 100 -6.99 -3.53 -14.09
N LEU A 101 -5.78 -3.98 -13.70
CA LEU A 101 -5.59 -5.33 -13.17
C LEU A 101 -6.42 -5.56 -11.91
N LEU A 102 -6.40 -4.61 -10.97
CA LEU A 102 -7.18 -4.71 -9.74
C LEU A 102 -8.68 -4.74 -10.02
N HIS A 103 -9.15 -3.92 -10.95
CA HIS A 103 -10.55 -3.92 -11.38
C HIS A 103 -10.97 -5.28 -11.94
N GLN A 104 -10.17 -5.88 -12.83
CA GLN A 104 -10.43 -7.22 -13.36
C GLN A 104 -10.42 -8.29 -12.27
N HIS A 105 -9.48 -8.21 -11.32
CA HIS A 105 -9.40 -9.14 -10.20
C HIS A 105 -10.66 -9.07 -9.32
N ILE A 106 -11.17 -7.88 -9.05
CA ILE A 106 -12.41 -7.67 -8.30
C ILE A 106 -13.60 -8.25 -9.08
N GLN A 107 -13.72 -7.94 -10.38
CA GLN A 107 -14.83 -8.39 -11.22
C GLN A 107 -14.87 -9.92 -11.35
N LYS A 108 -13.73 -10.57 -11.61
CA LYS A 108 -13.62 -12.03 -11.70
C LYS A 108 -14.01 -12.70 -10.38
N ARG A 109 -13.64 -12.12 -9.24
CA ARG A 109 -13.98 -12.65 -7.90
C ARG A 109 -15.49 -12.52 -7.62
N SER A 110 -16.11 -11.44 -8.05
CA SER A 110 -17.57 -11.24 -7.98
C SER A 110 -18.34 -12.24 -8.84
N GLN A 111 -17.89 -12.47 -10.08
CA GLN A 111 -18.51 -13.42 -11.00
C GLN A 111 -18.35 -14.87 -10.53
N ARG A 112 -17.20 -15.24 -9.94
CA ARG A 112 -16.98 -16.61 -9.42
C ARG A 112 -17.95 -17.01 -8.32
N LYS A 113 -18.36 -16.07 -7.45
CA LYS A 113 -19.35 -16.32 -6.39
C LYS A 113 -20.73 -16.67 -6.95
N PHE A 114 -21.10 -16.11 -8.11
CA PHE A 114 -22.39 -16.38 -8.74
C PHE A 114 -22.52 -17.81 -9.28
N TYR A 115 -21.41 -18.46 -9.67
CA TYR A 115 -21.44 -19.82 -10.22
C TYR A 115 -21.42 -20.92 -9.15
N THR A 116 -20.99 -20.62 -7.92
CA THR A 116 -20.89 -21.62 -6.85
C THR A 116 -22.17 -21.79 -6.03
N ASP A 117 -23.13 -20.86 -6.13
CA ASP A 117 -24.43 -20.91 -5.43
C ASP A 117 -25.58 -21.49 -6.30
N GLY A 118 -25.31 -21.83 -7.56
CA GLY A 118 -26.32 -22.32 -8.51
C GLY A 118 -26.40 -23.84 -8.68
N SER A 119 -25.61 -24.63 -7.92
CA SER A 119 -25.52 -26.08 -8.09
C SER A 119 -25.82 -26.85 -6.79
N THR A 120 -26.94 -26.52 -6.15
CA THR A 120 -27.60 -27.41 -5.19
C THR A 120 -29.10 -27.38 -5.50
N GLN A 121 -29.46 -28.01 -6.61
CA GLN A 121 -30.75 -28.68 -6.73
C GLN A 121 -30.50 -30.15 -6.41
N ASP A 122 -31.00 -30.59 -5.26
CA ASP A 122 -31.57 -31.92 -5.02
C ASP A 122 -32.56 -31.80 -3.85
#